data_AF-A0A1H8VA22-F1
#
_entry.id   AF-A0A1H8VA22-F1
#
_cell.length_a   1.000
_cell.length_b   1.000
_cell.length_c   1.000
_cell.angle_alpha   90.00
_cell.angle_beta   90.00
_cell.angle_gamma   90.00
#
_symmetry.space_group_name_H-M   'P 1'
#
loop_
_entity.id
_entity.type
_entity.pdbx_description
1 polymer ?
#
loop_
_entity_poly.entity_id
_entity_poly.type
_entity_poly.pdbx_seq_one_letter_code
_entity_poly.pdbx_strand_id
1 'polypeptide(L)'
;MITRFLSDVGDLIKNVTADLFWNFVTSTPVLVALGVVMLAAAFVAHLPLIGRLVPAVNTYQRFADIVEIVAAAVLMFLIGFSVADQRAELARVKDELTFKTFQLESAAATAADAERLRKGAEAETAAAKGKLDDYCKTFGCGDDRKVAAAKGVRVVRKCVPPPGYFEWLRQLQRRGAAAGRA
;
A
#
# COMPACT_ATOMS: atom_id res chain seq x y z
N MET A 1 6.41 35.67 -14.62
CA MET A 1 6.35 34.19 -14.56
C MET A 1 7.69 33.58 -14.11
N ILE A 2 8.83 34.06 -14.62
CA ILE A 2 10.18 33.60 -14.23
C ILE A 2 10.52 33.85 -12.74
N THR A 3 9.99 34.91 -12.14
CA THR A 3 10.23 35.24 -10.72
C THR A 3 9.56 34.28 -9.74
N ARG A 4 8.40 33.70 -10.09
CA ARG A 4 7.75 32.65 -9.27
C ARG A 4 8.50 31.33 -9.33
N PHE A 5 9.05 30.99 -10.50
CA PHE A 5 9.83 29.77 -10.65
C PHE A 5 11.13 29.81 -9.84
N LEU A 6 11.79 30.97 -9.78
CA LEU A 6 13.00 31.15 -8.97
C LEU A 6 12.72 31.14 -7.46
N SER A 7 11.58 31.68 -7.00
CA SER A 7 11.18 31.55 -5.60
C SER A 7 10.83 30.11 -5.24
N ASP A 8 10.11 29.40 -6.11
CA ASP A 8 9.73 28.01 -5.88
C ASP A 8 10.96 27.10 -5.84
N VAL A 9 11.94 27.28 -6.73
CA VAL A 9 13.19 26.52 -6.73
C VAL A 9 14.06 26.88 -5.50
N GLY A 10 14.11 28.15 -5.12
CA GLY A 10 14.82 28.60 -3.93
C GLY A 10 14.26 28.00 -2.64
N ASP A 11 12.93 27.95 -2.52
CA ASP A 11 12.26 27.34 -1.37
C ASP A 11 12.39 25.82 -1.38
N LEU A 12 12.38 25.17 -2.55
CA LEU A 12 12.59 23.74 -2.67
C LEU A 12 14.01 23.34 -2.21
N ILE A 13 15.04 24.08 -2.62
CA ILE A 13 16.43 23.83 -2.20
C ILE A 13 16.59 24.09 -0.70
N LYS A 14 15.99 25.16 -0.17
CA LYS A 14 16.01 25.44 1.28
C LYS A 14 15.35 24.33 2.09
N ASN A 15 14.20 23.83 1.63
CA ASN A 15 13.48 22.78 2.34
C ASN A 15 14.25 21.46 2.29
N VAL A 16 14.75 21.06 1.13
CA VAL A 16 15.55 19.83 0.99
C VAL A 16 16.86 19.90 1.80
N THR A 17 17.54 21.05 1.80
CA THR A 17 18.76 21.22 2.59
C THR A 17 18.49 21.30 4.09
N ALA A 18 17.40 21.93 4.51
CA ALA A 18 16.95 21.94 5.90
C ALA A 18 16.60 20.51 6.36
N ASP A 19 15.84 19.76 5.57
CA ASP A 19 15.49 18.36 5.89
C ASP A 19 16.73 17.47 5.97
N LEU A 20 17.67 17.61 5.04
CA LEU A 20 18.95 16.88 5.08
C LEU A 20 19.78 17.26 6.31
N PHE A 21 19.83 18.55 6.64
CA PHE A 21 20.55 19.03 7.82
C PHE A 21 19.93 18.45 9.10
N TRP A 22 18.61 18.53 9.24
CA TRP A 22 17.92 18.00 10.42
C TRP A 22 18.06 16.49 10.51
N ASN A 23 17.89 15.75 9.41
CA ASN A 23 18.12 14.30 9.38
C ASN A 23 19.55 13.91 9.76
N PHE A 24 20.54 14.69 9.33
CA PHE A 24 21.93 14.44 9.68
C PHE A 24 22.19 14.72 11.16
N VAL A 25 21.73 15.87 11.66
CA VAL A 25 22.00 16.32 13.03
C VAL A 25 21.23 15.48 14.06
N THR A 26 20.04 14.97 13.72
CA THR A 26 19.25 14.10 14.60
C THR A 26 19.62 12.62 14.47
N SER A 27 20.57 12.29 13.59
CA SER A 27 21.01 10.91 13.40
C SER A 27 21.64 10.35 14.67
N THR A 28 21.38 9.06 14.94
CA THR A 28 21.95 8.33 16.07
C THR A 28 23.47 8.48 16.23
N PRO A 29 24.31 8.38 15.17
CA PRO A 29 25.76 8.55 15.34
C PRO A 29 26.15 9.96 15.76
N VAL A 30 25.46 11.00 15.28
CA VAL A 30 25.74 12.40 15.68
C VAL A 30 25.34 12.64 17.12
N LEU A 31 24.17 12.12 17.55
CA LEU A 31 23.74 12.19 18.95
C LEU A 31 24.72 11.47 19.90
N VAL A 32 25.21 10.29 19.51
CA VAL A 32 26.22 9.55 20.29
C VAL A 32 27.52 10.33 20.38
N ALA A 33 28.01 10.88 19.26
CA ALA A 33 29.23 11.68 19.24
C ALA A 33 29.10 12.93 20.13
N LEU A 34 27.96 13.62 20.07
CA LEU A 34 27.69 14.78 20.93
C LEU A 34 27.64 14.38 22.42
N GLY A 35 27.06 13.22 22.73
CA GLY A 35 27.06 12.65 24.08
C GLY A 35 28.46 12.33 24.60
N VAL A 36 29.34 11.80 23.75
CA VAL A 36 30.76 11.56 24.11
C VAL A 36 31.48 12.88 24.39
N VAL A 37 31.25 13.92 23.58
CA VAL A 37 31.84 15.25 23.81
C VAL A 37 31.33 15.85 25.12
N MET A 38 30.03 15.74 25.39
CA MET A 38 29.44 16.18 26.66
C MET A 38 30.06 15.45 27.85
N LEU A 39 30.20 14.13 27.78
CA LEU A 39 30.87 13.35 28.82
C LEU A 39 32.32 13.81 29.00
N ALA A 40 33.09 13.95 27.93
CA ALA A 40 34.47 14.43 28.00
C ALA A 40 34.57 15.82 28.65
N ALA A 41 33.66 16.74 28.33
CA ALA A 41 33.57 18.05 28.96
C ALA A 41 33.25 17.94 30.46
N ALA A 42 32.28 17.11 30.83
CA ALA A 42 31.92 16.85 32.23
C ALA A 42 33.10 16.24 33.02
N PHE A 43 33.84 15.32 32.40
CA PHE A 43 35.05 14.73 32.99
C PHE A 43 36.10 15.81 33.29
N VAL A 44 36.33 16.74 32.36
CA VAL A 44 37.31 17.84 32.54
C VAL A 44 36.84 18.84 33.58
N ALA A 45 35.55 19.17 33.59
CA ALA A 45 34.94 20.12 34.50
C ALA A 45 34.90 19.62 35.95
N HIS A 46 34.46 18.37 36.17
CA HIS A 46 34.08 17.87 37.49
C HIS A 46 35.12 16.96 38.16
N LEU A 47 36.20 16.55 37.48
CA LEU A 47 37.29 15.77 38.11
C LEU A 47 38.51 16.64 38.41
N PRO A 48 38.64 17.15 39.66
CA PRO A 48 39.79 17.96 40.07
C PRO A 48 41.12 17.18 40.07
N LEU A 49 41.06 15.84 40.02
CA LEU A 49 42.23 14.97 39.88
C LEU A 49 42.99 15.21 38.56
N ILE A 50 42.28 15.54 37.48
CA ILE A 50 42.90 15.78 36.16
C ILE A 50 43.66 17.11 36.16
N GLY A 51 43.08 18.15 36.77
CA GLY A 51 43.75 19.45 36.95
C GLY A 51 45.01 19.37 37.84
N ARG A 52 45.10 18.38 38.73
CA ARG A 52 46.32 18.09 39.52
C ARG A 52 47.42 17.41 38.72
N LEU A 53 47.08 16.54 37.77
CA LEU A 53 48.07 15.85 36.92
C LEU A 53 48.58 16.74 35.78
N VAL A 54 47.72 17.60 35.22
CA VAL A 54 48.06 18.48 34.10
C VAL A 54 47.62 19.92 34.42
N PRO A 55 48.51 20.75 34.99
CA PRO A 55 48.17 22.10 35.44
C PRO A 55 47.64 23.01 34.33
N ALA A 56 48.05 22.76 33.08
CA ALA A 56 47.60 23.50 31.91
C ALA A 56 46.08 23.36 31.64
N VAL A 57 45.43 22.30 32.13
CA VAL A 57 43.99 22.05 31.92
C VAL A 57 43.14 22.87 32.89
N ASN A 58 43.70 23.29 34.04
CA ASN A 58 42.98 24.02 35.08
C ASN A 58 42.43 25.37 34.56
N THR A 59 43.16 26.04 33.67
CA THR A 59 42.72 27.30 33.03
C THR A 59 41.49 27.11 32.13
N TYR A 60 41.26 25.90 31.62
CA TYR A 60 40.15 25.58 30.72
C TYR A 60 38.90 25.05 31.43
N GLN A 61 38.97 24.82 32.74
CA GLN A 61 37.90 24.17 33.48
C GLN A 61 36.57 24.96 33.42
N ARG A 62 36.64 26.29 33.53
CA ARG A 62 35.45 27.16 33.37
C ARG A 62 34.87 27.15 31.96
N PHE A 63 35.71 27.00 30.92
CA PHE A 63 35.22 26.87 29.55
C PHE A 63 34.59 25.51 29.33
N ALA A 64 35.12 24.45 29.94
CA ALA A 64 34.55 23.12 29.91
C ALA A 64 33.14 23.09 30.53
N ASP A 65 32.92 23.76 31.67
CA ASP A 65 31.58 23.90 32.28
C ASP A 65 30.56 24.52 31.32
N ILE A 66 30.94 25.62 30.64
CA ILE A 66 30.05 26.29 29.69
C ILE A 66 29.75 25.37 28.50
N VAL A 67 30.77 24.70 27.97
CA VAL A 67 30.62 23.77 26.85
C VAL A 67 29.75 22.58 27.24
N GLU A 68 29.87 22.06 28.47
CA GLU A 68 29.03 20.98 28.98
C GLU A 68 27.56 21.40 29.01
N ILE A 69 27.24 22.57 29.58
CA ILE A 69 25.86 23.07 29.66
C ILE A 69 25.27 23.28 28.26
N VAL A 70 26.04 23.87 27.34
CA VAL A 70 25.59 24.09 25.96
C VAL A 70 25.38 22.75 25.24
N ALA A 71 26.33 21.81 25.37
CA ALA A 71 26.22 20.49 24.76
C ALA A 71 25.01 19.73 25.31
N ALA A 72 24.76 19.77 26.62
CA ALA A 72 23.61 19.14 27.26
C ALA A 72 22.28 19.75 26.77
N ALA A 73 22.20 21.08 26.67
CA ALA A 73 21.01 21.76 26.14
C ALA A 73 20.71 21.36 24.69
N VAL A 74 21.74 21.34 23.84
CA VAL A 74 21.62 20.91 22.44
C VAL A 74 21.23 19.44 22.34
N LEU A 75 21.83 18.56 23.17
CA LEU A 75 21.51 17.14 23.20
C LEU A 75 20.04 16.91 23.57
N MET A 76 19.54 17.55 24.63
CA MET A 76 18.14 17.43 25.05
C MET A 76 17.18 17.93 23.96
N PHE A 77 17.52 19.05 23.31
CA PHE A 77 16.73 19.58 22.20
C PHE A 77 16.66 18.61 21.02
N LEU A 78 17.79 18.06 20.59
CA LEU A 78 17.86 17.14 19.46
C LEU A 78 17.18 15.79 19.76
N ILE A 79 17.33 15.26 20.98
CA ILE A 79 16.61 14.05 21.40
C ILE A 79 15.10 14.30 21.40
N GLY A 80 14.65 15.44 21.92
CA GLY A 80 13.23 15.81 21.91
C GLY A 80 12.65 15.86 20.50
N PHE A 81 13.38 16.47 19.55
CA PHE A 81 12.99 16.53 18.16
C PHE A 81 12.97 15.14 17.50
N SER A 82 14.01 14.33 17.71
CA SER A 82 14.09 12.95 17.21
C SER A 82 12.92 12.09 17.69
N VAL A 83 12.55 12.18 18.96
CA VAL A 83 11.43 11.41 19.53
C VAL A 83 10.09 11.87 18.97
N ALA A 84 9.92 13.18 18.72
CA ALA A 84 8.70 13.70 18.11
C ALA A 84 8.53 13.20 16.67
N ASP A 85 9.62 13.17 15.90
CA ASP A 85 9.63 12.70 14.52
C ASP A 85 9.34 11.19 14.43
N GLN A 86 10.01 10.38 15.27
CA GLN A 86 9.75 8.94 15.37
C GLN A 86 8.29 8.62 15.70
N ARG A 87 7.65 9.43 16.56
CA ARG A 87 6.22 9.25 16.88
C ARG A 87 5.31 9.52 15.67
N ALA A 88 5.64 10.52 14.87
CA ALA A 88 4.88 10.84 13.66
C ALA A 88 5.02 9.73 12.60
N GLU A 89 6.24 9.21 12.41
CA GLU A 89 6.48 8.08 11.50
C GLU A 89 5.78 6.80 11.98
N LEU A 90 5.87 6.47 13.27
CA LEU A 90 5.19 5.32 13.86
C LEU A 90 3.67 5.38 13.67
N ALA A 91 3.06 6.56 13.84
CA ALA A 91 1.64 6.75 13.60
C ALA A 91 1.27 6.48 12.14
N ARG A 92 2.05 7.01 11.19
CA ARG A 92 1.84 6.76 9.75
C ARG A 92 1.98 5.30 9.37
N VAL A 93 3.02 4.63 9.86
CA VAL A 93 3.25 3.20 9.59
C VAL A 93 2.12 2.36 10.18
N LYS A 94 1.61 2.72 11.36
CA LYS A 94 0.46 2.05 11.97
C LYS A 94 -0.81 2.21 11.14
N ASP A 95 -1.09 3.41 10.64
CA ASP A 95 -2.24 3.68 9.77
C ASP A 95 -2.13 2.94 8.42
N GLU A 96 -0.93 2.86 7.85
CA GLU A 96 -0.70 2.07 6.64
C GLU A 96 -0.91 0.56 6.91
N LEU A 97 -0.47 0.07 8.08
CA LEU A 97 -0.67 -1.32 8.47
C LEU A 97 -2.15 -1.65 8.61
N THR A 98 -2.91 -0.80 9.31
CA THR A 98 -4.36 -1.01 9.50
C THR A 98 -5.11 -1.00 8.17
N PHE A 99 -4.73 -0.09 7.27
CA PHE A 99 -5.30 -0.04 5.93
C PHE A 99 -5.00 -1.31 5.11
N LYS A 100 -3.75 -1.81 5.15
CA LYS A 100 -3.38 -3.06 4.46
C LYS A 100 -4.08 -4.28 5.05
N THR A 101 -4.25 -4.34 6.37
CA THR A 101 -5.01 -5.43 7.00
C THR A 101 -6.47 -5.41 6.57
N PHE A 102 -7.08 -4.22 6.47
CA PHE A 102 -8.45 -4.08 5.98
C PHE A 102 -8.59 -4.52 4.52
N GLN A 103 -7.63 -4.19 3.65
CA GLN A 103 -7.62 -4.65 2.26
C GLN A 103 -7.51 -6.17 2.15
N LEU A 104 -6.66 -6.81 2.96
CA LEU A 104 -6.52 -8.27 2.96
C LEU A 104 -7.80 -8.95 3.42
N GLU A 105 -8.45 -8.43 4.45
CA GLU A 105 -9.73 -8.96 4.94
C GLU A 105 -10.84 -8.81 3.89
N SER A 106 -10.93 -7.65 3.24
CA SER A 106 -11.89 -7.40 2.15
C SER A 106 -11.63 -8.31 0.93
N ALA A 107 -10.36 -8.51 0.57
CA ALA A 107 -9.99 -9.43 -0.50
C ALA A 107 -10.33 -10.89 -0.15
N ALA A 108 -10.10 -11.31 1.10
CA ALA A 108 -10.44 -12.64 1.58
C ALA A 108 -11.96 -12.87 1.58
N ALA A 109 -12.75 -11.91 2.05
CA ALA A 109 -14.21 -11.97 2.02
C ALA A 109 -14.73 -12.06 0.57
N THR A 110 -14.17 -11.25 -0.34
CA THR A 110 -14.53 -11.29 -1.76
C THR A 110 -14.18 -12.63 -2.40
N ALA A 111 -13.04 -13.22 -2.05
CA ALA A 111 -12.64 -14.55 -2.52
C ALA A 111 -13.59 -15.65 -2.02
N ALA A 112 -14.00 -15.59 -0.75
CA ALA A 112 -14.97 -16.51 -0.17
C ALA A 112 -16.34 -16.41 -0.85
N ASP A 113 -16.81 -15.19 -1.12
CA ASP A 113 -18.06 -14.96 -1.86
C ASP A 113 -17.98 -15.46 -3.31
N ALA A 114 -16.85 -15.21 -3.99
CA ALA A 114 -16.62 -15.72 -5.34
C ALA A 114 -16.63 -17.26 -5.37
N GLU A 115 -16.03 -17.92 -4.37
CA GLU A 115 -16.07 -19.37 -4.26
C GLU A 115 -17.50 -19.89 -4.01
N ARG A 116 -18.29 -19.19 -3.18
CA ARG A 116 -19.69 -19.53 -2.94
C ARG A 116 -20.53 -19.41 -4.21
N LEU A 117 -20.35 -18.33 -4.97
CA LEU A 117 -21.03 -18.12 -6.25
C LEU A 117 -20.62 -19.18 -7.27
N ARG A 118 -19.35 -19.55 -7.32
CA ARG A 118 -18.86 -20.63 -8.19
C ARG A 118 -19.51 -21.96 -7.86
N LYS A 119 -19.57 -22.35 -6.58
CA LYS A 119 -20.25 -23.58 -6.13
C LYS A 119 -21.75 -23.56 -6.48
N GLY A 120 -22.40 -22.41 -6.33
CA GLY A 120 -23.80 -22.22 -6.75
C GLY A 120 -23.99 -22.45 -8.26
N ALA A 121 -23.15 -21.84 -9.08
CA ALA A 121 -23.20 -22.01 -10.53
C ALA A 121 -22.88 -23.46 -10.98
N GLU A 122 -21.94 -24.14 -10.33
CA GLU A 122 -21.64 -25.55 -10.58
C GLU A 122 -22.85 -26.45 -10.24
N ALA A 123 -23.58 -26.16 -9.15
CA ALA A 123 -24.80 -26.89 -8.81
C ALA A 123 -25.94 -26.64 -9.81
N GLU A 124 -26.16 -25.38 -10.22
CA GLU A 124 -27.17 -25.03 -11.21
C GLU A 124 -26.88 -25.63 -12.58
N THR A 125 -25.62 -25.63 -13.01
CA THR A 125 -25.21 -26.25 -14.28
C THR A 125 -25.35 -27.77 -14.23
N ALA A 126 -25.07 -28.42 -13.10
CA ALA A 126 -25.33 -29.85 -12.92
C ALA A 126 -26.83 -30.17 -12.99
N ALA A 127 -27.68 -29.38 -12.34
CA ALA A 127 -29.14 -29.53 -12.40
C ALA A 127 -29.69 -29.30 -13.82
N ALA A 128 -29.18 -28.30 -14.53
CA ALA A 128 -29.55 -28.03 -15.92
C ALA A 128 -29.12 -29.17 -16.86
N LYS A 129 -27.91 -29.73 -16.68
CA LYS A 129 -27.45 -30.92 -17.42
C LYS A 129 -28.34 -32.13 -17.16
N GLY A 130 -28.68 -32.41 -15.90
CA GLY A 130 -29.58 -33.52 -15.58
C GLY A 130 -30.95 -33.40 -16.26
N LYS A 131 -31.55 -32.20 -16.25
CA LYS A 131 -32.78 -31.94 -17.00
C LYS A 131 -32.59 -32.14 -18.50
N LEU A 132 -31.48 -31.65 -19.06
CA LEU A 132 -31.17 -31.81 -20.48
C LEU A 132 -31.08 -33.30 -20.87
N ASP A 133 -30.41 -34.10 -20.05
CA ASP A 133 -30.27 -35.55 -20.24
C ASP A 133 -31.63 -36.26 -20.16
N ASP A 134 -32.50 -35.87 -19.21
CA ASP A 134 -33.87 -36.40 -19.09
C ASP A 134 -34.74 -36.04 -20.31
N TYR A 135 -34.65 -34.80 -20.80
CA TYR A 135 -35.30 -34.37 -22.05
C TYR A 135 -34.78 -35.20 -23.23
N CYS A 136 -33.47 -35.41 -23.29
CA CYS A 136 -32.80 -36.22 -24.29
C CYS A 136 -33.26 -37.69 -24.27
N LYS A 137 -33.48 -38.26 -23.08
CA LYS A 137 -33.99 -39.62 -22.92
C LYS A 137 -35.46 -39.75 -23.36
N THR A 138 -36.26 -38.71 -23.13
CA THR A 138 -37.71 -38.72 -23.39
C THR A 138 -38.04 -38.42 -24.87
N PHE A 139 -37.37 -37.43 -25.45
CA PHE A 139 -37.66 -36.95 -26.81
C PHE A 139 -36.64 -37.42 -27.84
N GLY A 140 -35.62 -38.17 -27.42
CA GLY A 140 -34.48 -38.56 -28.21
C GLY A 140 -33.48 -37.41 -28.35
N CYS A 141 -32.25 -37.59 -27.87
CA CYS A 141 -31.16 -36.76 -28.35
C CYS A 141 -31.08 -36.97 -29.86
N GLY A 142 -31.14 -35.90 -30.65
CA GLY A 142 -30.84 -36.01 -32.08
C GLY A 142 -29.49 -36.71 -32.24
N ASP A 143 -29.48 -37.87 -32.91
CA ASP A 143 -28.30 -38.66 -33.17
C ASP A 143 -27.15 -37.77 -33.70
N ASP A 144 -26.17 -37.48 -32.84
CA ASP A 144 -24.85 -37.01 -33.28
C ASP A 144 -23.96 -38.19 -33.72
N ARG A 145 -24.52 -39.41 -33.70
CA ARG A 145 -23.90 -40.64 -34.19
C ARG A 145 -24.39 -41.09 -35.58
N LYS A 146 -24.88 -40.18 -36.43
CA LYS A 146 -25.14 -40.50 -37.85
C LYS A 146 -24.24 -39.74 -38.83
N VAL A 147 -23.33 -40.58 -39.36
CA VAL A 147 -22.43 -40.50 -40.51
C VAL A 147 -21.29 -39.48 -40.43
N ALA A 148 -20.06 -40.00 -40.41
CA ALA A 148 -18.85 -39.27 -40.72
C ALA A 148 -19.10 -38.40 -41.96
N ALA A 149 -19.07 -37.08 -41.79
CA ALA A 149 -19.13 -36.15 -42.90
C ALA A 149 -18.00 -36.52 -43.86
N ALA A 150 -18.35 -37.03 -45.04
CA ALA A 150 -17.43 -37.07 -46.16
C ALA A 150 -16.83 -35.66 -46.31
N LYS A 151 -15.49 -35.58 -46.38
CA LYS A 151 -14.72 -34.33 -46.47
C LYS A 151 -15.42 -33.35 -47.44
N GLY A 152 -16.01 -32.28 -46.90
CA GLY A 152 -16.47 -31.14 -47.71
C GLY A 152 -17.89 -30.63 -47.49
N VAL A 153 -18.77 -31.35 -46.79
CA VAL A 153 -20.17 -30.87 -46.59
C VAL A 153 -20.36 -30.34 -45.17
N ARG A 154 -20.48 -29.00 -45.02
CA ARG A 154 -21.01 -28.40 -43.79
C ARG A 154 -22.50 -28.74 -43.70
N VAL A 155 -22.85 -29.70 -42.85
CA VAL A 155 -24.23 -29.92 -42.44
C VAL A 155 -24.64 -28.76 -41.53
N VAL A 156 -25.17 -27.68 -42.11
CA VAL A 156 -25.86 -26.64 -41.35
C VAL A 156 -27.22 -27.21 -40.98
N ARG A 157 -27.32 -27.87 -39.82
CA ARG A 157 -28.63 -28.25 -39.26
C ARG A 157 -29.40 -26.95 -39.02
N LYS A 158 -30.42 -26.69 -39.85
CA LYS A 158 -31.41 -25.64 -39.58
C LYS A 158 -32.14 -26.02 -38.29
N CYS A 159 -31.68 -25.52 -37.15
CA CYS A 159 -32.49 -25.51 -35.94
C CYS A 159 -33.72 -24.66 -36.27
N VAL A 160 -34.87 -25.31 -36.46
CA VAL A 160 -36.14 -24.59 -36.59
C VAL A 160 -36.43 -24.03 -35.20
N PRO A 161 -36.39 -22.71 -35.01
CA PRO A 161 -36.64 -22.14 -33.70
C PRO A 161 -38.10 -22.42 -33.29
N PRO A 162 -38.39 -22.57 -31.99
CA PRO A 162 -39.75 -22.76 -31.52
C PRO A 162 -40.65 -21.60 -31.97
N PRO A 163 -41.95 -21.86 -32.24
CA PRO A 163 -42.89 -20.81 -32.65
C PRO A 163 -42.90 -19.69 -31.60
N GLY A 164 -42.69 -18.45 -32.04
CA GLY A 164 -42.61 -17.26 -31.17
C GLY A 164 -41.19 -16.78 -30.81
N TYR A 165 -40.12 -17.52 -31.12
CA TYR A 165 -38.74 -17.11 -30.82
C TYR A 165 -38.36 -15.73 -31.38
N PHE A 166 -38.78 -15.44 -32.62
CA PHE A 166 -38.51 -14.16 -33.26
C PHE A 166 -39.29 -12.98 -32.65
N GLU A 167 -40.44 -13.24 -32.02
CA GLU A 167 -41.18 -12.21 -31.30
C GLU A 167 -40.52 -11.89 -29.95
N TRP A 168 -40.06 -12.93 -29.25
CA TRP A 168 -39.30 -12.79 -28.02
C TRP A 168 -37.99 -12.00 -28.23
N LEU A 169 -37.23 -12.30 -29.29
CA LEU A 169 -36.05 -11.51 -29.69
C LEU A 169 -36.39 -10.04 -29.97
N ARG A 170 -37.51 -9.78 -30.65
CA ARG A 170 -38.01 -8.42 -30.91
C ARG A 170 -38.44 -7.68 -29.64
N GLN A 171 -38.90 -8.37 -28.60
CA GLN A 171 -39.19 -7.74 -27.31
C GLN A 171 -37.91 -7.37 -26.56
N LEU A 172 -36.89 -8.22 -26.57
CA LEU A 172 -35.61 -7.94 -25.92
C LEU A 172 -34.88 -6.74 -26.53
N GLN A 173 -34.83 -6.66 -27.86
CA GLN A 173 -34.21 -5.51 -28.54
C GLN A 173 -34.91 -4.19 -28.22
N ARG A 174 -36.24 -4.20 -28.07
CA ARG A 174 -37.01 -3.01 -27.68
C ARG A 174 -36.74 -2.58 -26.23
N ARG A 175 -36.53 -3.54 -25.32
CA ARG A 175 -36.18 -3.22 -23.92
C ARG A 175 -34.78 -2.62 -23.79
N GLY A 176 -33.80 -3.13 -24.54
CA GLY A 176 -32.44 -2.56 -24.57
C GLY A 176 -32.40 -1.12 -25.07
N ALA A 177 -33.21 -0.78 -26.09
CA ALA A 177 -33.28 0.58 -26.62
C ALA A 177 -33.97 1.58 -25.67
N ALA A 178 -34.86 1.11 -24.80
CA ALA A 178 -35.52 1.94 -23.79
C ALA A 178 -34.62 2.20 -22.56
N ALA A 179 -33.75 1.24 -22.20
CA ALA A 179 -32.85 1.36 -21.05
C ALA A 179 -31.64 2.27 -21.31
N GLY A 180 -31.29 2.57 -22.56
CA GLY A 180 -30.16 3.44 -22.93
C GLY A 180 -30.51 4.93 -23.12
N ARG A 181 -31.72 5.37 -22.76
CA ARG A 181 -32.18 6.77 -22.86
C ARG A 181 -32.59 7.39 -21.52
N ALA A 182 -32.28 6.73 -20.40
CA ALA A 182 -32.43 7.27 -19.06
C ALA A 182 -31.07 7.71 -18.51
#